data_AF-A0A947F7C4-F1
#
_entry.id   AF-A0A947F7C4-F1
#
_cell.length_a   1.000
_cell.length_b   1.000
_cell.length_c   1.000
_cell.angle_alpha   90.00
_cell.angle_beta   90.00
_cell.angle_gamma   90.00
#
_symmetry.space_group_name_H-M   'P 1'
#
loop_
_entity.id
_entity.type
_entity.pdbx_description
1 polymer ?
#
loop_
_entity_poly.entity_id
_entity_poly.type
_entity_poly.pdbx_seq_one_letter_code
_entity_poly.pdbx_strand_id
1 'polypeptide(L)'
;MPETIKELIIAVKGAGEMASGVAWRLFQANFKKIFMMEIQNPLAVRRQVSFSEAIHDEKIIVEGVEAIKTSQPDEIHSAWDNNCIPVTVDPKWECIKVI
;
A
#
# COMPACT_ATOMS: atom_id res chain seq x y z
N MET A 1 20.89 7.16 5.45
CA MET A 1 19.63 7.89 5.70
C MET A 1 19.15 8.39 4.35
N PRO A 2 17.85 8.35 4.03
CA PRO A 2 17.36 8.86 2.76
C PRO A 2 17.69 10.36 2.63
N GLU A 3 18.20 10.78 1.48
CA GLU A 3 18.57 12.18 1.23
C GLU A 3 17.33 13.01 0.90
N THR A 4 16.28 12.35 0.38
CA THR A 4 15.02 12.98 0.01
C THR A 4 13.80 12.21 0.53
N ILE A 5 12.68 12.92 0.70
CA ILE A 5 11.41 12.33 1.14
C ILE A 5 10.86 11.26 0.20
N LYS A 6 11.29 11.30 -1.07
CA LYS A 6 10.92 10.34 -2.12
C LYS A 6 11.65 9.00 -1.99
N GLU A 7 12.80 8.99 -1.31
CA GLU A 7 13.59 7.78 -1.06
C GLU A 7 13.17 7.04 0.21
N LEU A 8 12.41 7.70 1.09
CA LEU A 8 11.93 7.09 2.32
C LEU A 8 10.90 6.01 2.00
N ILE A 9 11.26 4.76 2.30
CA ILE A 9 10.36 3.61 2.22
C ILE A 9 9.49 3.60 3.48
N ILE A 10 8.18 3.57 3.30
CA ILE A 10 7.19 3.56 4.39
C ILE A 10 6.35 2.29 4.28
N ALA A 11 6.50 1.43 5.28
CA ALA A 11 5.65 0.25 5.45
C ALA A 11 4.44 0.61 6.33
N VAL A 12 3.23 0.28 5.87
CA VAL A 12 2.00 0.43 6.65
C VAL A 12 1.43 -0.94 6.99
N LYS A 13 1.22 -1.18 8.29
CA LYS A 13 0.56 -2.40 8.76
C LYS A 13 -0.95 -2.27 8.62
N GLY A 14 -1.55 -3.19 7.88
CA GLY A 14 -2.95 -3.18 7.50
C GLY A 14 -3.21 -2.26 6.31
N ALA A 15 -4.32 -2.53 5.61
CA ALA A 15 -4.86 -1.73 4.52
C ALA A 15 -6.35 -1.40 4.72
N GLY A 16 -6.87 -1.56 5.94
CA GLY A 16 -8.20 -1.10 6.36
C GLY A 16 -8.38 0.43 6.27
N GLU A 17 -9.52 0.95 6.75
CA GLU A 17 -9.90 2.35 6.56
C GLU A 17 -8.89 3.35 7.15
N MET A 18 -8.43 3.10 8.38
CA MET A 18 -7.49 4.00 9.06
C MET A 18 -6.12 4.00 8.38
N ALA A 19 -5.61 2.81 8.05
CA ALA A 19 -4.34 2.66 7.36
C ALA A 19 -4.38 3.29 5.95
N SER A 20 -5.51 3.14 5.26
CA SER A 20 -5.72 3.73 3.93
C SER A 20 -5.71 5.25 3.98
N GLY A 21 -6.38 5.85 4.97
CA GLY A 21 -6.33 7.30 5.16
C GLY A 21 -4.92 7.82 5.40
N VAL A 22 -4.10 7.10 6.19
CA VAL A 22 -2.69 7.45 6.43
C VAL A 22 -1.88 7.34 5.13
N ALA A 23 -1.96 6.20 4.44
CA ALA A 23 -1.22 5.97 3.20
C ALA A 23 -1.61 6.98 2.11
N TRP A 24 -2.91 7.25 1.95
CA TRP A 24 -3.42 8.27 1.04
C TRP A 24 -2.86 9.65 1.36
N ARG A 25 -2.86 10.05 2.64
CA ARG A 25 -2.37 11.37 3.04
C ARG A 25 -0.86 11.52 2.79
N LEU A 26 -0.08 10.48 3.07
CA LEU A 26 1.35 10.44 2.77
C LEU A 26 1.61 10.49 1.26
N PHE A 27 0.84 9.75 0.47
CA PHE A 27 0.97 9.73 -0.98
C PHE A 27 0.73 11.11 -1.61
N GLN A 28 -0.30 11.82 -1.13
CA GLN A 28 -0.62 13.19 -1.51
C GLN A 28 0.45 14.19 -1.05
N ALA A 29 1.19 13.88 0.03
CA ALA A 29 2.33 14.65 0.50
C ALA A 29 3.65 14.31 -0.23
N ASN A 30 3.59 13.58 -1.36
CA ASN A 30 4.73 13.17 -2.19
C ASN A 30 5.68 12.13 -1.57
N PHE A 31 5.26 11.43 -0.52
CA PHE A 31 5.90 10.16 -0.15
C PHE A 31 5.44 9.09 -1.14
N LYS A 32 6.32 8.66 -2.04
CA LYS A 32 5.92 7.76 -3.15
C LYS A 32 6.25 6.29 -2.90
N LYS A 33 7.26 5.98 -2.08
CA LYS A 33 7.62 4.61 -1.72
C LYS A 33 6.85 4.09 -0.51
N ILE A 34 5.53 4.04 -0.62
CA ILE A 34 4.64 3.51 0.43
C ILE A 34 4.18 2.12 0.03
N PHE A 35 4.20 1.16 0.93
CA PHE A 35 3.54 -0.14 0.71
C PHE A 35 2.75 -0.56 1.94
N MET A 36 1.69 -1.33 1.72
CA MET A 36 0.79 -1.77 2.76
C MET A 36 0.79 -3.29 2.83
N MET A 37 0.71 -3.85 4.03
CA MET A 37 0.63 -5.30 4.25
C MET A 37 -0.72 -5.63 4.87
N GLU A 38 -1.41 -6.64 4.34
CA GLU A 38 -2.74 -7.03 4.78
C GLU A 38 -2.89 -8.56 4.83
N ILE A 39 -3.90 -9.03 5.56
CA ILE A 39 -4.31 -10.44 5.54
C ILE A 39 -5.03 -10.80 4.23
N GLN A 40 -5.08 -12.08 3.90
CA GLN A 40 -5.70 -12.57 2.66
C GLN A 40 -7.19 -12.25 2.53
N ASN A 41 -7.91 -12.15 3.64
CA ASN A 41 -9.33 -11.82 3.65
C ASN A 41 -9.59 -10.62 4.59
N PRO A 42 -9.33 -9.39 4.11
CA PRO A 42 -9.55 -8.18 4.89
C PRO A 42 -10.98 -8.06 5.40
N LEU A 43 -11.16 -7.37 6.53
CA LEU A 43 -12.45 -7.19 7.20
C LEU A 43 -12.92 -5.73 7.17
N ALA A 44 -12.56 -4.98 6.13
CA ALA A 44 -12.94 -3.59 5.99
C ALA A 44 -14.48 -3.43 6.01
N VAL A 45 -14.96 -2.55 6.89
CA VAL A 45 -16.39 -2.22 7.01
C VAL A 45 -16.77 -1.25 5.91
N ARG A 46 -15.92 -0.24 5.66
CA ARG A 46 -16.09 0.76 4.59
C ARG A 46 -15.13 0.46 3.43
N ARG A 47 -15.53 -0.50 2.59
CA ARG A 47 -14.72 -1.02 1.48
C ARG A 47 -14.31 0.01 0.43
N GLN A 48 -15.22 0.91 0.05
CA GLN A 48 -14.94 1.91 -1.00
C GLN A 48 -13.86 2.95 -0.64
N VAL A 49 -13.46 3.02 0.62
CA VAL A 49 -12.40 3.93 1.11
C VAL A 49 -11.20 3.17 1.67
N SER A 50 -11.14 1.85 1.45
CA SER A 50 -10.09 0.99 1.99
C SER A 50 -9.29 0.39 0.85
N PHE A 51 -7.98 0.62 0.87
CA PHE A 51 -7.05 0.03 -0.07
C PHE A 51 -6.97 -1.50 0.06
N SER A 52 -7.40 -2.08 1.18
CA SER A 52 -7.51 -3.53 1.34
C SER A 52 -8.41 -4.20 0.31
N GLU A 53 -9.35 -3.46 -0.31
CA GLU A 53 -10.21 -4.02 -1.37
C GLU A 53 -9.38 -4.43 -2.60
N ALA A 54 -8.18 -3.86 -2.80
CA ALA A 54 -7.25 -4.31 -3.84
C ALA A 54 -6.92 -5.81 -3.71
N ILE A 55 -6.93 -6.38 -2.49
CA ILE A 55 -6.69 -7.82 -2.28
C ILE A 55 -7.76 -8.68 -2.97
N HIS A 56 -9.00 -8.17 -3.05
CA HIS A 56 -10.14 -8.84 -3.67
C HIS A 56 -10.26 -8.53 -5.16
N ASP A 57 -10.14 -7.25 -5.53
CA ASP A 57 -10.44 -6.75 -6.87
C ASP A 57 -9.18 -6.53 -7.73
N GLU A 58 -8.02 -6.98 -7.26
CA GLU A 58 -6.66 -6.74 -7.79
C GLU A 58 -6.21 -5.28 -7.76
N LYS A 59 -7.15 -4.33 -7.74
CA LYS A 59 -6.90 -2.90 -7.59
C LYS A 59 -8.12 -2.14 -7.06
N ILE A 60 -7.87 -0.96 -6.50
CA ILE A 60 -8.92 0.00 -6.15
C ILE A 60 -8.40 1.42 -6.34
N ILE A 61 -9.30 2.35 -6.66
CA ILE A 61 -9.01 3.79 -6.68
C ILE A 61 -9.80 4.46 -5.56
N VAL A 62 -9.09 5.10 -4.63
CA VAL A 62 -9.69 5.90 -3.56
C VAL A 62 -9.28 7.35 -3.77
N GLU A 63 -10.27 8.20 -4.08
CA GLU A 63 -10.07 9.64 -4.31
C GLU A 63 -8.89 9.97 -5.25
N GLY A 64 -8.79 9.22 -6.36
CA GLY A 64 -7.76 9.43 -7.39
C GLY A 64 -6.39 8.77 -7.10
N VAL A 65 -6.24 8.10 -5.95
CA VAL A 65 -5.04 7.29 -5.64
C VAL A 65 -5.34 5.84 -5.93
N GLU A 66 -4.57 5.23 -6.83
CA GLU A 66 -4.67 3.82 -7.19
C GLU A 66 -3.83 2.98 -6.22
N ALA A 67 -4.44 1.94 -5.68
CA ALA A 67 -3.77 0.88 -4.93
C ALA A 67 -3.92 -0.43 -5.68
N ILE A 68 -2.85 -1.21 -5.75
CA ILE A 68 -2.79 -2.47 -6.51
C ILE A 68 -2.34 -3.60 -5.62
N LYS A 69 -2.88 -4.79 -5.86
CA LYS A 69 -2.41 -6.00 -5.18
C LYS A 69 -1.03 -6.38 -5.69
N THR A 70 -0.17 -6.78 -4.76
CA THR A 70 1.15 -7.31 -5.07
C THR A 70 1.39 -8.59 -4.27
N SER A 71 2.19 -9.48 -4.81
CA SER A 71 2.55 -10.76 -4.20
C SER A 71 4.05 -10.91 -4.00
N GLN A 72 4.87 -10.17 -4.77
CA GLN A 72 6.33 -10.25 -4.73
C GLN A 72 6.98 -8.88 -4.47
N PRO A 73 8.17 -8.84 -3.85
CA PRO A 73 8.90 -7.59 -3.63
C PRO A 73 9.15 -6.78 -4.91
N ASP A 74 9.45 -7.45 -6.02
CA ASP A 74 9.69 -6.78 -7.31
C ASP A 74 8.45 -6.06 -7.85
N GLU A 75 7.25 -6.56 -7.55
CA GLU A 75 5.98 -5.92 -7.91
C GLU A 75 5.73 -4.65 -7.09
N ILE A 76 6.21 -4.60 -5.84
CA ILE A 76 6.14 -3.40 -4.98
C ILE A 76 6.95 -2.26 -5.62
N HIS A 77 8.17 -2.56 -6.07
CA HIS A 77 9.01 -1.57 -6.77
C HIS A 77 8.34 -1.10 -8.08
N SER A 78 7.82 -2.04 -8.85
CA SER A 78 7.08 -1.73 -10.09
C SER A 78 5.84 -0.88 -9.83
N ALA A 79 5.13 -1.08 -8.72
CA ALA A 79 3.99 -0.27 -8.33
C ALA A 79 4.40 1.19 -8.04
N TRP A 80 5.52 1.40 -7.35
CA TRP A 80 6.04 2.73 -7.06
C TRP A 80 6.42 3.50 -8.32
N ASP A 81 7.06 2.84 -9.29
CA ASP A 81 7.41 3.44 -10.57
C ASP A 81 6.17 3.88 -11.36
N ASN A 82 5.05 3.18 -11.17
CA ASN A 82 3.74 3.52 -11.75
C ASN A 82 2.90 4.47 -10.88
N ASN A 83 3.47 5.07 -9.82
CA ASN A 83 2.76 5.94 -8.87
C ASN A 83 1.51 5.28 -8.24
N CYS A 84 1.58 3.99 -7.94
CA CYS A 84 0.53 3.25 -7.27
C CYS A 84 0.95 2.88 -5.84
N ILE A 85 -0.02 2.64 -4.96
CA ILE A 85 0.22 2.10 -3.60
C ILE A 85 0.09 0.57 -3.66
N PRO A 86 1.18 -0.20 -3.55
CA PRO A 86 1.10 -1.64 -3.45
C PRO A 86 0.49 -2.09 -2.11
N VAL A 87 -0.41 -3.06 -2.19
CA VAL A 87 -1.02 -3.77 -1.06
C VAL A 87 -0.67 -5.24 -1.19
N THR A 88 0.11 -5.76 -0.24
CA THR A 88 0.66 -7.12 -0.27
C THR A 88 -0.06 -8.00 0.74
N VAL A 89 -0.38 -9.24 0.34
CA VAL A 89 -0.88 -10.25 1.28
C VAL A 89 0.27 -10.76 2.12
N ASP A 90 0.47 -10.16 3.30
CA ASP A 90 1.54 -10.47 4.22
C ASP A 90 1.08 -10.32 5.68
N PRO A 91 0.45 -11.36 6.26
CA PRO A 91 -0.03 -11.33 7.64
C PRO A 91 1.09 -11.26 8.68
N LYS A 92 2.34 -11.55 8.30
CA LYS A 92 3.50 -11.66 9.21
C LYS A 92 4.50 -10.52 9.07
N TRP A 93 4.30 -9.62 8.11
CA TRP A 93 5.17 -8.49 7.81
C TRP A 93 6.60 -8.90 7.45
N GLU A 94 6.74 -10.06 6.79
CA GLU A 94 8.02 -10.58 6.34
C GLU A 94 8.61 -9.72 5.22
N CYS A 95 7.78 -9.03 4.43
CA CYS A 95 8.19 -8.13 3.35
C CYS A 95 9.08 -6.97 3.82
N ILE A 96 8.98 -6.55 5.09
CA ILE A 96 9.81 -5.47 5.65
C ILE A 96 11.31 -5.80 5.58
N LYS A 97 11.69 -7.09 5.55
CA LYS A 97 13.10 -7.51 5.55
C LYS A 97 13.74 -7.52 4.18
N VAL A 98 12.93 -7.48 3.12
CA VAL A 98 13.35 -7.71 1.73
C VAL A 98 13.15 -6.50 0.84
N ILE A 99 12.34 -5.53 1.27
CA ILE A 99 12.09 -4.24 0.61
C ILE A 99 13.08 -3.19 1.11
#